data_AF-A0AAN0JLS0-F1
#
_entry.id   AF-A0AAN0JLS0-F1
#
_cell.length_a   1.000
_cell.length_b   1.000
_cell.length_c   1.000
_cell.angle_alpha   90.00
_cell.angle_beta   90.00
_cell.angle_gamma   90.00
#
_symmetry.space_group_name_H-M   'P 1'
#
loop_
_entity.id
_entity.type
_entity.pdbx_description
1 polymer ?
#
loop_
_entity_poly.entity_id
_entity_poly.type
_entity_poly.pdbx_seq_one_letter_code
_entity_poly.pdbx_strand_id
1 'polypeptide(L)'
;MIQKVKKHLLSEPLTLFHKNIRKHKYETRQQFTEHVNLIVNNCITYNGFNSELTKTAQRMLEMSNKEINQNSQALEKLEHEINPLLGDDPQAALSFLCRKSIERMKAVPNVSGMRLSFSFIIHCTQYTS
;
A
#
# COMPACT_ATOMS: atom_id res chain seq x y z
N MET A 1 25.27 -29.39 -15.82
CA MET A 1 24.49 -29.27 -14.56
C MET A 1 24.22 -27.82 -14.11
N ILE A 2 24.75 -26.78 -14.77
CA ILE A 2 24.63 -25.36 -14.34
C ILE A 2 23.23 -24.76 -14.60
N GLN A 3 22.48 -25.27 -15.57
CA GLN A 3 21.15 -24.75 -15.97
C GLN A 3 20.04 -25.01 -14.92
N LYS A 4 20.13 -26.10 -14.15
CA LYS A 4 19.04 -26.52 -13.24
C LYS A 4 18.99 -25.70 -11.95
N VAL A 5 20.13 -25.20 -11.48
CA VAL A 5 20.23 -24.33 -10.30
C VAL A 5 19.76 -22.90 -10.61
N LYS A 6 20.10 -22.35 -11.79
CA LYS A 6 19.68 -20.98 -12.20
C LYS A 6 18.16 -20.81 -12.32
N LYS A 7 17.44 -21.82 -12.81
CA LYS A 7 15.98 -21.78 -12.98
C LYS A 7 15.23 -21.71 -11.65
N HIS A 8 15.81 -22.25 -10.57
CA HIS A 8 15.16 -22.34 -9.26
C HIS A 8 15.23 -21.03 -8.45
N LEU A 9 16.28 -20.23 -8.62
CA LEU A 9 16.36 -18.91 -7.95
C LEU A 9 15.50 -17.84 -8.62
N LEU A 10 15.22 -17.97 -9.92
CA LEU A 10 14.33 -17.05 -10.67
C LEU A 10 12.84 -17.40 -10.52
N SER A 11 12.51 -18.63 -10.06
CA SER A 11 11.11 -19.00 -9.85
C SER A 11 10.52 -18.32 -8.62
N GLU A 12 11.32 -18.10 -7.57
CA GLU A 12 10.83 -17.53 -6.30
C GLU A 12 10.29 -16.09 -6.48
N PRO A 13 10.98 -15.14 -7.13
CA PRO A 13 10.47 -13.78 -7.30
C PRO A 13 9.17 -13.71 -8.11
N LEU A 14 9.10 -14.41 -9.24
CA LEU A 14 7.90 -14.42 -10.08
C LEU A 14 6.72 -15.15 -9.40
N THR A 15 7.00 -16.26 -8.72
CA THR A 15 5.96 -17.02 -8.01
C THR A 15 5.42 -16.21 -6.83
N LEU A 16 6.29 -15.56 -6.07
CA LEU A 16 5.90 -14.64 -5.00
C LEU A 16 5.12 -13.44 -5.55
N PHE A 17 5.54 -12.89 -6.69
CA PHE A 17 4.84 -11.79 -7.35
C PHE A 17 3.39 -12.16 -7.68
N HIS A 18 3.16 -13.30 -8.35
CA HIS A 18 1.81 -13.78 -8.64
C HIS A 18 0.99 -14.04 -7.37
N LYS A 19 1.61 -14.60 -6.32
CA LYS A 19 0.95 -14.84 -5.03
C LYS A 19 0.53 -13.54 -4.35
N ASN A 20 1.37 -12.51 -4.40
CA ASN A 20 1.10 -11.20 -3.81
C ASN A 20 -0.03 -10.47 -4.54
N ILE A 21 -0.09 -10.56 -5.88
CA ILE A 21 -1.23 -10.04 -6.65
C ILE A 21 -2.53 -10.71 -6.20
N ARG A 22 -2.58 -12.04 -6.16
CA ARG A 22 -3.79 -12.79 -5.78
C ARG A 22 -4.24 -12.52 -4.34
N LYS A 23 -3.31 -12.15 -3.47
CA LYS A 23 -3.58 -11.85 -2.06
C LYS A 23 -3.75 -10.36 -1.77
N HIS A 24 -3.83 -9.52 -2.80
CA HIS A 24 -3.97 -8.06 -2.68
C HIS A 24 -2.92 -7.45 -1.74
N LYS A 25 -1.65 -7.85 -1.90
CA LYS A 25 -0.56 -7.47 -0.97
C LYS A 25 0.14 -6.16 -1.31
N TYR A 26 -0.11 -5.60 -2.48
CA TYR A 26 0.40 -4.29 -2.85
C TYR A 26 -0.65 -3.25 -2.55
N GLU A 27 -0.35 -2.38 -1.59
CA GLU A 27 -1.20 -1.26 -1.21
C GLU A 27 -0.83 -0.01 -2.00
N THR A 28 0.40 0.04 -2.53
CA THR A 28 0.90 1.15 -3.34
C THR A 28 1.57 0.69 -4.63
N ARG A 29 1.54 1.56 -5.65
CA ARG A 29 2.30 1.46 -6.89
C ARG A 29 3.78 1.26 -6.61
N GLN A 30 4.32 1.94 -5.60
CA GLN A 30 5.72 1.82 -5.21
C GLN A 30 6.07 0.38 -4.82
N GLN A 31 5.30 -0.26 -3.94
CA GLN A 31 5.56 -1.65 -3.54
C GLN A 31 5.53 -2.63 -4.73
N PHE A 32 4.58 -2.43 -5.65
CA PHE A 32 4.49 -3.20 -6.88
C PHE A 32 5.74 -2.99 -7.75
N THR A 33 6.12 -1.74 -8.02
CA THR A 33 7.26 -1.37 -8.86
C THR A 33 8.59 -1.84 -8.28
N GLU A 34 8.79 -1.75 -6.97
CA GLU A 34 9.96 -2.28 -6.28
C GLU A 34 10.13 -3.79 -6.51
N HIS A 35 9.04 -4.55 -6.47
CA HIS A 35 9.09 -5.99 -6.73
C HIS A 35 9.39 -6.31 -8.21
N VAL A 36 8.83 -5.55 -9.16
CA VAL A 36 9.17 -5.71 -10.58
C VAL A 36 10.66 -5.41 -10.82
N ASN A 37 11.20 -4.36 -10.19
CA ASN A 37 12.62 -4.05 -10.24
C ASN A 37 13.48 -5.17 -9.64
N LEU A 38 13.06 -5.79 -8.54
CA LEU A 38 13.75 -6.94 -7.97
C LEU A 38 13.81 -8.12 -8.96
N ILE A 39 12.72 -8.38 -9.71
CA ILE A 39 12.71 -9.41 -10.75
C ILE A 39 13.74 -9.07 -11.84
N VAL A 40 13.78 -7.83 -12.32
CA VAL A 40 14.75 -7.38 -13.33
C VAL A 40 16.19 -7.50 -12.82
N ASN A 41 16.46 -7.03 -11.61
CA ASN A 41 17.79 -7.08 -11.00
C ASN A 41 18.27 -8.52 -10.84
N ASN A 42 17.41 -9.41 -10.37
CA ASN A 42 17.73 -10.84 -10.29
C ASN A 42 18.03 -11.43 -11.68
N CYS A 43 17.24 -11.07 -12.70
CA CYS A 43 17.54 -11.48 -14.07
C CYS A 43 18.92 -10.99 -14.54
N ILE A 44 19.29 -9.74 -14.28
CA ILE A 44 20.61 -9.18 -14.59
C ILE A 44 21.71 -9.95 -13.85
N THR A 45 21.57 -10.14 -12.53
CA THR A 45 22.56 -10.79 -11.68
C THR A 45 22.84 -12.23 -12.11
N TYR A 46 21.81 -13.01 -12.47
CA TYR A 46 21.97 -14.44 -12.74
C TYR A 46 22.15 -14.79 -14.22
N ASN A 47 21.57 -14.00 -15.13
CA ASN A 47 21.59 -14.27 -16.57
C ASN A 47 22.53 -13.34 -17.34
N GLY A 48 22.90 -12.20 -16.74
CA GLY A 48 23.70 -11.16 -17.38
C GLY A 48 22.83 -10.12 -18.08
N PHE A 49 23.37 -8.91 -18.21
CA PHE A 49 22.66 -7.75 -18.78
C PHE A 49 22.15 -8.00 -20.21
N ASN A 50 22.96 -8.65 -21.05
CA ASN A 50 22.64 -8.89 -22.47
C ASN A 50 21.77 -10.13 -22.73
N SER A 51 21.36 -10.87 -21.70
CA SER A 51 20.57 -12.08 -21.89
C SER A 51 19.14 -11.78 -22.37
N GLU A 52 18.56 -12.67 -23.17
CA GLU A 52 17.17 -12.53 -23.64
C GLU A 52 16.15 -12.51 -22.50
N LEU A 53 16.45 -13.21 -21.40
CA LEU A 53 15.62 -13.18 -20.18
C LEU A 53 15.65 -11.80 -19.52
N THR A 54 16.83 -11.18 -19.44
CA THR A 54 16.99 -9.83 -18.90
C THR A 54 16.27 -8.80 -19.77
N LYS A 55 16.42 -8.86 -21.09
CA LYS A 55 15.69 -7.99 -22.03
C LYS A 55 14.17 -8.14 -21.89
N THR A 56 13.71 -9.37 -21.69
CA THR A 56 12.28 -9.63 -21.46
C THR A 56 11.81 -9.03 -20.14
N ALA A 57 12.58 -9.18 -19.06
CA ALA A 57 12.25 -8.57 -17.77
C ALA A 57 12.25 -7.03 -17.83
N GLN A 58 13.21 -6.43 -18.55
CA GLN A 58 13.24 -4.97 -18.78
C GLN A 58 11.99 -4.48 -19.52
N ARG A 59 11.56 -5.19 -20.57
CA ARG A 59 10.29 -4.89 -21.26
C ARG A 59 9.07 -5.00 -20.32
N MET A 60 9.06 -5.96 -19.39
CA MET A 60 7.98 -6.06 -18.39
C MET A 60 7.95 -4.82 -17.49
N LEU A 61 9.11 -4.33 -17.05
CA LEU A 61 9.21 -3.10 -16.25
C LEU A 61 8.74 -1.88 -17.04
N GLU A 62 9.16 -1.74 -18.31
CA GLU A 62 8.71 -0.65 -19.19
C GLU A 62 7.19 -0.63 -19.36
N MET A 63 6.59 -1.79 -19.66
CA MET A 63 5.14 -1.92 -19.78
C MET A 63 4.44 -1.59 -18.46
N SER A 64 4.95 -2.10 -17.34
CA SER A 64 4.37 -1.84 -16.02
C SER A 64 4.38 -0.34 -15.68
N ASN A 65 5.49 0.35 -15.93
CA ASN A 65 5.61 1.78 -15.72
C ASN A 65 4.69 2.58 -16.64
N LYS A 66 4.53 2.15 -17.90
CA LYS A 66 3.61 2.78 -18.84
C LYS A 66 2.17 2.70 -18.33
N GLU A 67 1.71 1.53 -17.93
CA GLU A 67 0.36 1.32 -17.39
C GLU A 67 0.15 2.13 -16.10
N ILE A 68 1.12 2.12 -15.19
CA ILE A 68 1.09 2.93 -13.96
C ILE A 68 0.93 4.42 -14.28
N ASN A 69 1.72 4.95 -15.21
CA ASN A 69 1.69 6.37 -15.54
C ASN A 69 0.36 6.76 -16.20
N GLN A 70 -0.15 5.92 -17.10
CA GLN A 70 -1.43 6.14 -17.77
C GLN A 70 -2.62 6.14 -16.80
N ASN A 71 -2.52 5.36 -15.71
CA ASN A 71 -3.57 5.24 -14.71
C ASN A 71 -3.27 6.00 -13.39
N SER A 72 -2.26 6.88 -13.39
CA SER A 72 -1.70 7.50 -12.18
C SER A 72 -2.75 8.11 -11.25
N GLN A 73 -3.65 8.96 -11.77
CA GLN A 73 -4.71 9.61 -10.97
C GLN A 73 -5.72 8.61 -10.38
N ALA A 74 -6.07 7.56 -11.13
CA ALA A 74 -6.99 6.54 -10.65
C ALA A 74 -6.34 5.69 -9.55
N LEU A 75 -5.09 5.30 -9.76
CA LEU A 75 -4.31 4.57 -8.79
C LEU A 75 -4.08 5.38 -7.51
N GLU A 76 -3.88 6.71 -7.60
CA GLU A 76 -3.69 7.59 -6.44
C GLU A 76 -4.93 7.60 -5.55
N LYS A 77 -6.12 7.69 -6.16
CA LYS A 77 -7.40 7.59 -5.43
C LYS A 77 -7.55 6.25 -4.74
N LEU A 78 -7.26 5.15 -5.44
CA LEU A 78 -7.35 3.80 -4.89
C LEU A 78 -6.37 3.59 -3.72
N GLU A 79 -5.15 4.09 -3.85
CA GLU A 79 -4.15 4.07 -2.76
C GLU A 79 -4.64 4.82 -1.52
N HIS A 80 -5.25 5.99 -1.71
CA HIS A 80 -5.84 6.76 -0.62
C HIS A 80 -7.05 6.05 0.02
N GLU A 81 -7.85 5.34 -0.77
CA GLU A 81 -8.96 4.53 -0.24
C GLU A 81 -8.47 3.33 0.57
N ILE A 82 -7.40 2.66 0.13
CA ILE A 82 -6.76 1.55 0.85
C ILE A 82 -6.13 2.06 2.15
N ASN A 83 -5.42 3.18 2.09
CA ASN A 83 -4.80 3.82 3.24
C ASN A 83 -5.08 5.33 3.24
N PRO A 84 -6.10 5.80 3.97
CA PRO A 84 -6.43 7.23 4.05
C PRO A 84 -5.35 8.10 4.69
N LEU A 85 -4.32 7.49 5.28
CA LEU A 85 -3.16 8.18 5.86
C LEU A 85 -2.00 8.34 4.86
N LEU A 86 -2.14 7.85 3.61
CA LEU A 86 -1.08 7.91 2.61
C LEU A 86 -0.92 9.30 1.97
N GLY A 87 -1.77 10.27 2.31
CA GLY A 87 -1.72 11.63 1.76
C GLY A 87 -0.81 12.56 2.57
N ASP A 88 -0.34 13.63 1.90
CA ASP A 88 0.56 14.63 2.50
C ASP A 88 -0.14 15.67 3.38
N ASP A 89 -1.47 15.64 3.50
CA ASP A 89 -2.24 16.59 4.31
C ASP A 89 -2.37 16.09 5.77
N PRO A 90 -1.64 16.69 6.74
CA PRO A 90 -1.68 16.26 8.13
C PRO A 90 -3.05 16.51 8.78
N GLN A 91 -3.80 17.53 8.31
CA GLN A 91 -5.14 17.85 8.82
C GLN A 91 -6.13 16.76 8.41
N ALA A 92 -6.06 16.29 7.16
CA ALA A 92 -6.88 15.18 6.68
C ALA A 92 -6.58 13.88 7.43
N ALA A 93 -5.29 13.58 7.65
CA ALA A 93 -4.85 12.42 8.42
C ALA A 93 -5.36 12.46 9.88
N LEU A 94 -5.19 13.59 10.57
CA LEU A 94 -5.72 13.80 11.92
C LEU A 94 -7.24 13.64 11.95
N SER A 95 -7.95 14.27 11.01
CA SER A 95 -9.41 14.20 10.92
C SER A 95 -9.91 12.77 10.69
N PHE A 96 -9.19 11.96 9.91
CA PHE A 96 -9.48 10.53 9.75
C PHE A 96 -9.31 9.76 11.06
N LEU A 97 -8.21 9.96 11.78
CA LEU A 97 -7.95 9.30 13.06
C LEU A 97 -8.97 9.67 14.15
N CYS A 98 -9.35 10.95 14.23
CA CYS A 98 -10.40 11.43 15.13
C CYS A 98 -11.75 10.77 14.81
N ARG A 99 -12.16 10.72 13.54
CA ARG A 99 -13.37 10.03 13.11
C ARG A 99 -13.36 8.55 13.48
N LYS A 100 -12.25 7.84 13.22
CA LYS A 100 -12.08 6.43 13.58
C LYS A 100 -12.21 6.20 15.09
N SER A 101 -11.71 7.14 15.90
CA SER A 101 -11.86 7.10 17.36
C SER A 101 -13.32 7.30 17.79
N ILE A 102 -14.04 8.24 17.16
CA ILE A 102 -15.47 8.47 17.41
C ILE A 102 -16.31 7.22 17.08
N GLU A 103 -16.05 6.55 15.96
CA GLU A 103 -16.76 5.33 15.59
C GLU A 103 -16.56 4.20 16.61
N ARG A 104 -15.35 4.07 17.18
CA ARG A 104 -15.09 3.13 18.27
C ARG A 104 -15.82 3.51 19.55
N MET A 105 -15.89 4.81 19.88
CA MET A 105 -16.65 5.29 21.04
C MET A 105 -18.15 4.97 20.89
N LYS A 106 -18.72 5.10 19.69
CA LYS A 106 -20.13 4.74 19.42
C LYS A 106 -20.43 3.25 19.59
N ALA A 107 -19.43 2.38 19.40
CA ALA A 107 -19.59 0.93 19.54
C ALA A 107 -19.63 0.45 21.00
N VAL A 108 -19.40 1.32 21.98
CA VAL A 108 -19.48 1.00 23.41
C VAL A 108 -20.97 0.85 23.82
N PRO A 109 -21.41 -0.32 24.31
CA PRO A 109 -22.77 -0.50 24.82
C PRO A 109 -23.06 0.45 26.00
N ASN A 110 -24.30 0.92 26.14
CA ASN A 110 -24.76 1.89 27.18
C ASN A 110 -24.25 3.35 27.06
N VAL A 111 -23.76 3.80 25.91
CA VAL A 111 -23.58 5.25 25.64
C VAL A 111 -24.89 6.05 25.62
N SER A 112 -26.03 5.38 25.56
CA SER A 112 -27.38 5.96 25.64
C SER A 112 -27.65 6.74 26.94
N GLY A 113 -26.87 6.48 28.00
CA GLY A 113 -26.90 7.27 29.26
C GLY A 113 -26.02 8.52 29.22
N MET A 114 -25.04 8.60 28.31
CA MET A 114 -24.24 9.78 28.06
C MET A 114 -24.94 10.63 27.00
N ARG A 115 -26.05 11.27 27.39
CA ARG A 115 -26.63 12.35 26.61
C ARG A 115 -25.57 13.45 26.56
N LEU A 116 -24.75 13.47 25.51
CA LEU A 116 -23.85 14.56 25.16
C LEU A 116 -24.71 15.77 24.76
N SER A 117 -25.48 16.31 25.70
CA SER A 117 -26.02 17.64 25.55
C SER A 117 -24.81 18.57 25.51
N PHE A 118 -24.78 19.48 24.55
CA PHE A 118 -23.76 20.52 24.39
C PHE A 118 -23.45 21.30 25.69
N SER A 119 -24.28 21.18 26.73
CA SER A 119 -24.07 21.72 28.08
C SER A 119 -22.95 21.04 28.88
N PHE A 120 -22.58 19.77 28.62
CA PHE A 120 -21.59 19.05 29.44
C PHE A 120 -20.13 19.49 29.19
N ILE A 121 -19.84 20.04 28.01
CA ILE A 121 -18.49 20.55 27.68
C ILE A 121 -18.21 21.87 28.41
N ILE A 122 -19.24 22.70 28.65
CA ILE A 122 -19.10 23.97 29.39
C ILE A 122 -18.80 23.72 30.89
N HIS A 123 -19.28 22.61 31.46
CA HIS A 123 -19.11 22.38 32.90
C HIS A 123 -17.69 21.87 33.26
N CYS A 124 -16.97 21.24 32.32
CA CYS A 124 -15.58 20.82 32.56
C CYS A 124 -14.54 21.95 32.41
N THR A 125 -14.87 23.07 31.76
CA THR A 125 -13.97 24.25 31.69
C THR A 125 -14.13 25.21 32.86
N GLN A 126 -15.15 25.05 33.71
CA GLN A 126 -15.32 25.86 34.93
C GLN A 126 -14.71 25.23 36.19
N TYR A 127 -14.08 24.06 36.09
CA TYR A 127 -13.41 23.37 37.22
C TYR A 127 -11.90 23.16 37.03
N THR A 128 -11.28 23.91 36.12
CA THR A 128 -9.82 24.12 36.12
C THR A 128 -9.53 25.56 36.50
N SER A 129 -9.47 25.79 37.82
CA SER A 129 -8.87 26.90 38.59
C SER A 129 -8.95 28.32 38.03
#